data_AF-A0A318HIS4-F1
#
_entry.id   AF-A0A318HIS4-F1
#
_cell.length_a   1.000
_cell.length_b   1.000
_cell.length_c   1.000
_cell.angle_alpha   90.00
_cell.angle_beta   90.00
_cell.angle_gamma   90.00
#
_symmetry.space_group_name_H-M   'P 1'
#
loop_
_entity.id
_entity.type
_entity.pdbx_description
1 polymer ?
#
loop_
_entity_poly.entity_id
_entity_poly.type
_entity_poly.pdbx_seq_one_letter_code
_entity_poly.pdbx_strand_id
1 'polypeptide(L)'
;MESRNPWWMDDPELVGVGQRALEELERGFDEDKPHKGGDADPFVAEFYSGEAGRALSAARDDLAAALQRYEDAVFAARTAGFSWTEIGRLLGVSRQQVHRKFGRAES
;
A
#
# COMPACT_ATOMS: atom_id res chain seq x y z
N MET A 1 -13.63 40.09 41.36
CA MET A 1 -13.00 39.06 42.20
C MET A 1 -11.62 38.84 41.63
N GLU A 2 -10.58 39.44 42.22
CA GLU A 2 -9.20 39.19 41.81
C GLU A 2 -8.80 37.80 42.25
N SER A 3 -8.51 36.93 41.29
CA SER A 3 -7.91 35.62 41.53
C SER A 3 -6.51 35.83 42.06
N ARG A 4 -6.37 35.92 43.39
CA ARG A 4 -5.09 36.03 44.06
C ARG A 4 -4.29 34.77 43.75
N ASN A 5 -3.08 34.95 43.26
CA ASN A 5 -2.25 33.84 42.82
C ASN A 5 -2.06 32.82 43.97
N PRO A 6 -2.14 31.51 43.71
CA PRO A 6 -1.90 30.52 44.75
C PRO A 6 -0.51 30.70 45.37
N TRP A 7 -0.41 30.51 46.69
CA TRP A 7 0.80 30.79 47.49
C TRP A 7 2.10 30.13 46.98
N TRP A 8 1.99 29.05 46.20
CA TRP A 8 3.11 28.29 45.65
C TRP A 8 3.65 28.85 44.32
N MET A 9 2.95 29.80 43.67
CA MET A 9 3.41 30.40 42.41
C MET A 9 4.51 31.45 42.60
N ASP A 10 4.56 32.10 43.77
CA ASP A 10 5.54 33.16 44.07
C ASP A 10 6.61 32.70 45.06
N ASP A 11 6.61 31.42 45.45
CA ASP A 11 7.62 30.82 46.32
C ASP A 11 8.95 30.68 45.55
N PRO A 12 10.03 31.38 45.97
CA PRO A 12 11.28 31.44 45.21
C PRO A 12 11.96 30.07 45.08
N GLU A 13 11.78 29.16 46.04
CA GLU A 13 12.36 27.81 45.98
C GLU A 13 11.62 26.96 44.94
N LEU A 14 10.29 27.02 44.92
CA LEU A 14 9.47 26.27 43.97
C LEU A 14 9.58 26.80 42.54
N VAL A 15 9.67 28.12 42.37
CA VAL A 15 9.96 28.74 41.08
C VAL A 15 11.34 28.31 40.58
N GLY A 16 12.35 28.27 41.46
CA GLY A 16 13.69 27.79 41.12
C GLY A 16 13.72 26.31 40.71
N VAL A 17 12.95 25.45 41.38
CA VAL A 17 12.80 24.03 41.00
C VAL A 17 12.09 23.89 39.66
N GLY A 18 10.99 24.64 39.44
CA GLY A 18 10.24 24.62 38.19
C GLY A 18 11.07 25.09 37.00
N GLN A 19 11.87 26.15 37.18
CA GLN A 19 12.77 26.66 36.14
C GLN A 19 13.85 25.64 35.76
N ARG A 20 14.49 24.98 36.74
CA ARG A 20 15.48 23.92 36.46
C ARG A 20 14.86 22.72 35.74
N ALA A 21 13.67 22.29 36.16
CA ALA A 21 12.97 21.18 35.52
C ALA A 21 12.55 21.52 34.08
N LEU A 22 12.10 22.76 33.83
CA LEU A 22 11.80 23.26 32.49
C LEU A 22 13.07 23.32 31.63
N GLU A 23 14.18 23.81 32.16
CA GLU A 23 15.47 23.88 31.45
C GLU A 23 16.04 22.48 31.13
N GLU A 24 15.86 21.51 32.03
CA GLU A 24 16.22 20.10 31.78
C GLU A 24 15.34 19.46 30.70
N LEU A 25 14.02 19.73 30.73
CA LEU A 25 13.10 19.28 29.68
C LEU A 25 13.45 19.92 28.34
N GLU A 26 13.65 21.24 28.30
CA GLU A 26 14.01 21.98 27.10
C GLU A 26 15.33 21.50 26.51
N ARG A 27 16.33 21.19 27.35
CA ARG A 27 17.59 20.55 26.93
C ARG A 27 17.38 19.16 26.33
N GLY A 28 16.52 18.35 26.94
CA GLY A 28 16.17 17.02 26.43
C GLY A 28 15.48 17.08 25.07
N PHE A 29 14.56 18.03 24.85
CA PHE A 29 13.91 18.23 23.56
C PHE A 29 14.87 18.75 22.47
N ASP A 30 15.90 19.51 22.86
CA ASP A 30 16.94 19.97 21.93
C ASP A 30 17.94 18.86 21.55
N GLU A 31 18.20 17.92 22.47
CA GLU A 31 18.99 16.71 22.23
C GLU A 31 18.22 15.67 21.39
N ASP A 32 16.90 15.57 21.58
CA ASP A 32 16.00 14.68 20.85
C ASP A 32 15.37 15.35 19.60
N LYS A 33 16.02 16.40 19.10
CA LYS A 33 15.65 17.01 17.81
C LYS A 33 15.65 15.91 16.75
N PRO A 34 14.51 15.70 16.04
CA PRO A 34 14.46 14.71 14.98
C PRO A 34 15.60 15.00 14.02
N HIS A 35 16.51 14.02 13.86
CA HIS A 35 17.66 14.15 12.98
C HIS A 35 17.14 14.64 11.62
N LYS A 36 17.53 15.85 11.24
CA LYS A 36 17.10 16.46 9.99
C LYS A 36 17.61 15.60 8.83
N GLY A 37 16.70 14.81 8.28
CA GLY A 37 16.62 14.43 6.87
C GLY A 37 17.76 13.56 6.35
N GLY A 38 17.51 12.26 6.23
CA GLY A 38 18.32 11.38 5.40
C GLY A 38 17.78 9.96 5.36
N ASP A 39 17.51 9.39 6.53
CA ASP A 39 17.26 7.96 6.67
C ASP A 39 15.87 7.69 7.23
N ALA A 40 14.82 8.12 6.51
CA ALA A 40 13.56 7.40 6.68
C ALA A 40 13.82 5.99 6.14
N ASP A 41 13.64 4.97 7.00
CA ASP A 41 13.73 3.57 6.57
C ASP A 41 12.90 3.41 5.28
N PRO A 42 13.50 2.92 4.17
CA PRO A 42 12.79 2.75 2.90
C PRO A 42 11.48 1.98 3.04
N PHE A 43 11.41 1.04 4.00
CA PHE A 43 10.18 0.33 4.33
C PHE A 43 9.12 1.25 4.94
N VAL A 44 9.51 2.15 5.84
CA VAL A 44 8.61 3.13 6.46
C VAL A 44 8.12 4.12 5.40
N ALA A 45 8.99 4.60 4.52
CA ALA A 45 8.62 5.47 3.41
C ALA A 45 7.63 4.76 2.45
N GLU A 46 7.88 3.50 2.11
CA GLU A 46 7.01 2.69 1.26
C GLU A 46 5.66 2.36 1.93
N PHE A 47 5.68 2.04 3.21
CA PHE A 47 4.47 1.77 3.99
C PHE A 47 3.53 2.98 4.03
N TYR A 48 4.08 4.20 4.13
CA TYR A 48 3.30 5.44 4.06
C TYR A 48 2.98 5.89 2.63
N SER A 49 3.78 5.54 1.62
CA SER A 49 3.51 5.87 0.20
C SER A 49 2.36 5.03 -0.37
N GLY A 50 2.26 3.76 0.04
CA GLY A 50 1.34 2.76 -0.50
C GLY A 50 1.55 2.45 -1.97
N GLU A 51 2.72 2.77 -2.53
CA GLU A 51 3.00 2.66 -3.96
C GLU A 51 3.03 1.21 -4.44
N ALA A 52 3.76 0.33 -3.76
CA ALA A 52 3.82 -1.11 -4.03
C ALA A 52 2.45 -1.77 -3.87
N GLY A 53 1.65 -1.33 -2.89
CA GLY A 53 0.28 -1.81 -2.72
C GLY A 53 -0.61 -1.48 -3.93
N ARG A 54 -0.56 -0.23 -4.41
CA ARG A 54 -1.27 0.17 -5.64
C ARG A 54 -0.73 -0.54 -6.87
N ALA A 55 0.59 -0.69 -6.98
CA ALA A 55 1.23 -1.40 -8.09
C ALA A 55 0.81 -2.88 -8.14
N LEU A 56 0.75 -3.56 -6.99
CA LEU A 56 0.26 -4.94 -6.90
C LEU A 56 -1.22 -5.05 -7.26
N SER A 57 -2.06 -4.13 -6.80
CA SER A 57 -3.48 -4.12 -7.19
C SER A 57 -3.63 -3.91 -8.69
N ALA A 58 -2.91 -2.94 -9.27
CA ALA A 58 -2.93 -2.68 -10.70
C ALA A 58 -2.47 -3.92 -11.51
N ALA A 59 -1.37 -4.56 -11.11
CA ALA A 59 -0.87 -5.77 -11.76
C ALA A 59 -1.88 -6.93 -11.69
N ARG A 60 -2.59 -7.08 -10.56
CA ARG A 60 -3.66 -8.07 -10.43
C ARG A 60 -4.82 -7.76 -11.37
N ASP A 61 -5.24 -6.51 -11.44
CA ASP A 61 -6.37 -6.08 -12.27
C ASP A 61 -6.02 -6.21 -13.77
N ASP A 62 -4.78 -5.88 -14.15
CA ASP A 62 -4.23 -6.10 -15.50
C ASP A 62 -4.19 -7.58 -15.87
N LEU A 63 -3.77 -8.44 -14.94
CA LEU A 63 -3.77 -9.89 -15.13
C LEU A 63 -5.20 -10.42 -15.34
N ALA A 64 -6.16 -9.97 -14.52
CA ALA A 64 -7.55 -10.35 -14.65
C ALA A 64 -8.12 -9.90 -16.01
N ALA A 65 -7.85 -8.66 -16.43
CA ALA A 65 -8.26 -8.14 -17.73
C ALA A 65 -7.61 -8.89 -18.89
N ALA A 66 -6.33 -9.28 -18.77
CA ALA A 66 -5.64 -10.08 -19.78
C ALA A 66 -6.23 -11.48 -19.91
N LEU A 67 -6.56 -12.12 -18.78
CA LEU A 67 -7.25 -13.42 -18.78
C LEU A 67 -8.62 -13.29 -19.43
N GLN A 68 -9.43 -12.31 -19.06
CA GLN A 68 -10.76 -12.11 -19.67
C GLN A 68 -10.65 -11.93 -21.18
N ARG A 69 -9.75 -11.06 -21.67
CA ARG A 69 -9.52 -10.86 -23.10
C ARG A 69 -9.10 -12.15 -23.82
N TYR A 70 -8.31 -12.99 -23.18
CA TYR A 70 -7.92 -14.28 -23.72
C TYR A 70 -9.13 -15.22 -23.87
N GLU A 71 -10.01 -15.29 -22.87
CA GLU A 71 -11.22 -16.12 -22.92
C GLU A 71 -12.20 -15.60 -23.96
N ASP A 72 -12.45 -14.29 -23.99
CA ASP A 72 -13.30 -13.64 -24.99
C ASP A 72 -12.80 -13.91 -26.42
N ALA A 73 -11.48 -13.87 -26.66
CA ALA A 73 -10.89 -14.19 -27.95
C ALA A 73 -11.10 -15.65 -28.35
N VAL A 74 -11.02 -16.59 -27.39
CA VAL A 74 -11.32 -18.01 -27.64
C VAL A 74 -12.78 -18.19 -28.03
N PHE A 75 -13.71 -17.57 -27.30
CA PHE A 75 -15.14 -17.65 -27.61
C PHE A 75 -15.46 -16.98 -28.94
N ALA A 76 -14.91 -15.80 -29.22
CA ALA A 76 -15.06 -15.12 -30.51
C ALA A 76 -14.59 -16.02 -31.66
N ALA A 77 -13.43 -16.68 -31.53
CA ALA A 77 -12.95 -17.63 -32.52
C ALA A 77 -13.91 -18.83 -32.70
N ARG A 78 -14.48 -19.36 -31.61
CA ARG A 78 -15.51 -20.40 -31.68
C ARG A 78 -16.76 -19.93 -32.43
N THR A 79 -17.26 -18.73 -32.13
CA THR A 79 -18.43 -18.15 -32.83
C THR A 79 -18.15 -17.88 -34.31
N ALA A 80 -16.90 -17.58 -34.67
CA ALA A 80 -16.45 -17.43 -36.05
C ALA A 80 -16.25 -18.77 -36.79
N GLY A 81 -16.49 -19.90 -36.13
CA GLY A 81 -16.45 -21.24 -36.72
C GLY A 81 -15.11 -21.97 -36.62
N PHE A 82 -14.12 -21.42 -35.92
CA PHE A 82 -12.82 -22.08 -35.74
C PHE A 82 -12.98 -23.36 -34.93
N SER A 83 -12.31 -24.43 -35.36
CA SER A 83 -12.27 -25.69 -34.60
C SER A 83 -11.34 -25.57 -33.38
N TRP A 84 -11.59 -26.40 -32.36
CA TRP A 84 -10.71 -26.49 -31.19
C TRP A 84 -9.25 -26.80 -31.52
N THR A 85 -9.01 -27.50 -32.62
CA THR A 85 -7.66 -27.83 -33.09
C THR A 85 -6.95 -26.61 -33.67
N GLU A 86 -7.65 -25.75 -34.41
CA GLU A 86 -7.09 -24.51 -34.95
C GLU A 86 -6.83 -23.50 -33.86
N ILE A 87 -7.77 -23.33 -32.92
CA ILE A 87 -7.61 -22.47 -31.76
C ILE A 87 -6.40 -22.91 -30.93
N GLY A 88 -6.28 -24.22 -30.62
CA GLY A 88 -5.11 -24.73 -29.90
C GLY A 88 -3.79 -24.46 -30.62
N ARG A 89 -3.76 -24.66 -31.94
CA ARG A 89 -2.56 -24.35 -32.76
C ARG A 89 -2.18 -22.88 -32.69
N LEU A 90 -3.14 -21.96 -32.81
CA LEU A 90 -2.88 -20.51 -32.74
C LEU A 90 -2.40 -20.08 -31.34
N LEU A 91 -2.89 -20.73 -30.29
CA LEU A 91 -2.53 -20.44 -28.91
C LEU A 91 -1.27 -21.18 -28.42
N GLY A 92 -0.66 -22.03 -29.25
CA GLY A 92 0.51 -22.83 -28.89
C GLY A 92 0.24 -23.91 -27.84
N VAL A 93 -1.02 -24.37 -27.72
CA VAL A 93 -1.44 -25.38 -26.74
C VAL A 93 -2.15 -26.56 -27.41
N SER A 94 -2.26 -27.69 -26.70
CA SER A 94 -2.95 -28.86 -27.26
C SER A 94 -4.47 -28.65 -27.33
N ARG A 95 -5.12 -29.24 -28.34
CA ARG A 95 -6.59 -29.26 -28.49
C ARG A 95 -7.30 -29.72 -27.21
N GLN A 96 -6.76 -30.74 -26.54
CA GLN A 96 -7.35 -31.30 -25.32
C GLN A 96 -7.32 -30.28 -24.17
N GLN A 97 -6.25 -29.49 -24.03
CA GLN A 97 -6.17 -28.44 -23.02
C GLN A 97 -7.22 -27.36 -23.26
N VAL A 98 -7.37 -26.88 -24.50
CA VAL A 98 -8.38 -25.87 -24.85
C VAL A 98 -9.78 -26.42 -24.63
N HIS A 99 -10.08 -27.61 -25.15
CA HIS A 99 -11.39 -28.23 -24.99
C HIS A 99 -11.74 -28.53 -23.52
N ARG A 100 -10.77 -28.95 -22.70
CA ARG A 100 -11.00 -29.17 -21.26
C ARG A 100 -11.29 -27.86 -20.53
N LYS A 101 -10.61 -26.76 -20.90
CA LYS A 101 -10.77 -25.46 -20.25
C LYS A 101 -12.06 -24.77 -20.69
N PHE A 102 -12.37 -24.77 -21.98
CA PHE A 102 -13.44 -23.96 -22.57
C PHE A 102 -14.65 -24.75 -23.06
N GLY A 103 -14.49 -26.04 -23.37
CA GLY A 103 -15.55 -26.86 -23.97
C GLY A 103 -16.72 -27.15 -23.03
N ARG A 104 -16.58 -26.95 -21.72
CA ARG A 104 -17.70 -27.05 -20.76
C ARG A 104 -18.52 -25.78 -20.60
N ALA A 105 -17.99 -24.63 -21.03
CA ALA A 105 -18.67 -23.34 -20.95
C ALA A 105 -19.53 -23.05 -22.20
N GLU A 106 -19.34 -23.82 -23.29
CA GLU A 106 -20.08 -23.69 -24.55
C GLU A 106 -21.35 -24.58 -24.61
N SER A 107 -21.53 -25.52 -23.67
CA SER A 107 -22.73 -26.39 -23.58
C SER A 107 -23.80 -25.77 -22.71
#